data_AF-A0A242U5L5-F1
#
_entry.id   AF-A0A242U5L5-F1
#
_cell.length_a   1.000
_cell.length_b   1.000
_cell.length_c   1.000
_cell.angle_alpha   90.00
_cell.angle_beta   90.00
_cell.angle_gamma   90.00
#
_symmetry.space_group_name_H-M   'P 1'
#
loop_
_entity.id
_entity.type
_entity.pdbx_description
1 polymer ?
#
loop_
_entity_poly.entity_id
_entity_poly.type
_entity_poly.pdbx_seq_one_letter_code
_entity_poly.pdbx_strand_id
1 'polypeptide(L)'
;MMVNERNSFAAFLKTKGIVKIDWNSLGVITNVVREAGCSLGYNDLELMQEVWEAKTQAMPTWISVKDEEPPADTMVLICWSESPDIQPEIDYMTCDEDLNHFWANYDNDPPSHWMYFHKVPKESGAEQ
;
A
#
# COMPACT_ATOMS: atom_id res chain seq x y z
N MET A 1 3.15 -6.95 9.59
CA MET A 1 3.36 -5.51 9.91
C MET A 1 4.79 -5.21 10.35
N MET A 2 5.46 -4.25 9.72
CA MET A 2 6.78 -3.74 10.15
C MET A 2 6.68 -2.93 11.45
N VAL A 3 7.79 -2.72 12.17
CA VAL A 3 7.81 -1.98 13.45
C VAL A 3 7.24 -0.56 13.34
N ASN A 4 7.57 0.16 12.26
CA ASN A 4 7.07 1.52 12.04
C ASN A 4 5.54 1.55 11.83
N GLU A 5 5.00 0.55 11.12
CA GLU A 5 3.55 0.42 10.92
C GLU A 5 2.84 0.06 12.22
N ARG A 6 3.43 -0.80 13.07
CA ARG A 6 2.87 -1.12 14.40
C ARG A 6 2.76 0.11 15.29
N ASN A 7 3.74 1.00 15.24
CA ASN A 7 3.70 2.27 15.97
C ASN A 7 2.57 3.18 15.47
N SER A 8 2.41 3.29 14.16
CA SER A 8 1.31 4.07 13.54
C SER A 8 -0.06 3.49 13.88
N PHE A 9 -0.20 2.16 13.82
CA PHE A 9 -1.43 1.47 14.17
C PHE A 9 -1.74 1.63 15.67
N ALA A 10 -0.74 1.49 16.57
CA ALA A 10 -0.91 1.75 17.99
C ALA A 10 -1.34 3.20 18.27
N ALA A 11 -0.79 4.18 17.55
CA ALA A 11 -1.19 5.59 17.65
C ALA A 11 -2.65 5.79 17.21
N PHE A 12 -3.08 5.13 16.14
CA PHE A 12 -4.48 5.14 15.71
C PHE A 12 -5.39 4.54 16.79
N LEU A 13 -5.04 3.38 17.36
CA LEU A 13 -5.84 2.73 18.39
C LEU A 13 -5.98 3.57 19.67
N LYS A 14 -5.00 4.41 20.00
CA LYS A 14 -5.13 5.40 21.08
C LYS A 14 -6.29 6.37 20.87
N THR A 15 -6.54 6.80 19.63
CA THR A 15 -7.70 7.64 19.29
C THR A 15 -9.04 6.92 19.48
N LYS A 16 -9.02 5.60 19.61
CA LYS A 16 -10.19 4.74 19.81
C LYS A 16 -10.34 4.25 21.26
N GLY A 17 -9.50 4.76 22.18
CA GLY A 17 -9.55 4.42 23.61
C GLY A 17 -8.69 3.22 24.01
N ILE A 18 -7.78 2.74 23.15
CA ILE A 18 -6.77 1.74 23.52
C ILE A 18 -5.53 2.46 24.05
N VAL A 19 -5.27 2.33 25.35
CA VAL A 19 -4.16 3.00 26.02
C VAL A 19 -2.82 2.29 25.76
N LYS A 20 -2.86 0.95 25.77
CA LYS A 20 -1.68 0.09 25.56
C LYS A 20 -2.07 -1.14 24.77
N ILE A 21 -1.16 -1.59 23.91
CA ILE A 21 -1.26 -2.81 23.13
C ILE A 21 0.16 -3.33 22.88
N ASP A 22 0.36 -4.64 22.96
CA ASP A 22 1.63 -5.31 22.66
C ASP A 22 1.41 -6.38 21.57
N TRP A 23 2.49 -6.85 20.96
CA TRP A 23 2.48 -7.96 20.01
C TRP A 23 3.46 -9.03 20.43
N ASN A 24 3.07 -10.30 20.29
CA ASN A 24 4.02 -11.41 20.47
C ASN A 24 4.93 -11.58 19.24
N SER A 25 5.84 -12.55 19.28
CA SER A 25 6.76 -12.85 18.18
C SER A 25 6.07 -13.30 16.89
N LEU A 26 4.83 -13.78 16.97
CA LEU A 26 4.00 -14.17 15.82
C LEU A 26 3.17 -12.99 15.28
N GLY A 27 3.27 -11.80 15.88
CA GLY A 27 2.48 -10.64 15.48
C GLY A 27 1.03 -10.68 15.95
N VAL A 28 0.70 -11.53 16.93
CA VAL A 28 -0.63 -11.57 17.55
C VAL A 28 -0.73 -10.49 18.63
N ILE A 29 -1.86 -9.79 18.65
CA ILE A 29 -2.18 -8.76 19.62
C ILE A 29 -2.29 -9.35 21.04
N THR A 30 -1.62 -8.72 21.99
CA THR A 30 -1.55 -9.14 23.39
C THR A 30 -1.57 -7.91 24.32
N ASN A 31 -1.79 -8.12 25.62
CA ASN A 31 -1.71 -7.09 26.68
C ASN A 31 -2.48 -5.79 26.37
N VAL A 32 -3.71 -5.92 25.86
CA VAL A 32 -4.56 -4.76 25.55
C VAL A 32 -5.05 -4.09 26.83
N VAL A 33 -4.74 -2.80 26.98
CA VAL A 33 -5.27 -1.92 28.02
C VAL A 33 -6.11 -0.85 27.36
N ARG A 34 -7.31 -0.63 27.90
CA ARG A 34 -8.33 0.24 27.33
C ARG A 34 -8.90 1.20 28.37
N GLU A 35 -9.34 2.35 27.91
CA GLU A 35 -10.03 3.33 28.74
C GLU A 35 -11.43 2.82 29.14
N ALA A 36 -11.97 3.38 30.22
CA ALA A 36 -13.32 3.07 30.67
C ALA A 36 -14.34 3.44 29.57
N GLY A 37 -15.25 2.52 29.25
CA GLY A 37 -16.25 2.71 28.20
C GLY A 37 -15.80 2.34 26.78
N CYS A 38 -14.53 1.96 26.58
CA CYS A 38 -14.09 1.41 25.30
C CYS A 38 -14.66 0.00 25.09
N SER A 39 -15.50 -0.16 24.07
CA SER A 39 -16.17 -1.44 23.75
C SER A 39 -15.36 -2.36 22.83
N LEU A 40 -14.20 -1.91 22.34
CA LEU A 40 -13.37 -2.70 21.43
C LEU A 40 -12.86 -3.97 22.13
N GLY A 41 -13.20 -5.11 21.55
CA GLY A 41 -12.71 -6.43 21.94
C GLY A 41 -11.50 -6.87 21.12
N TYR A 42 -10.93 -8.03 21.47
CA TYR A 42 -9.79 -8.59 20.74
C TYR A 42 -10.11 -8.85 19.26
N ASN A 43 -11.32 -9.36 18.96
CA ASN A 43 -11.75 -9.61 17.58
C ASN A 43 -11.83 -8.33 16.74
N ASP A 44 -12.30 -7.22 17.34
CA ASP A 44 -12.34 -5.92 16.64
C ASP A 44 -10.92 -5.44 16.32
N LEU A 45 -10.00 -5.61 17.27
CA LEU A 45 -8.61 -5.18 17.11
C LEU A 45 -7.84 -6.04 16.09
N GLU A 46 -8.11 -7.34 16.07
CA GLU A 46 -7.58 -8.26 15.07
C GLU A 46 -8.07 -7.87 13.67
N LEU A 47 -9.39 -7.67 13.51
CA LEU A 47 -9.96 -7.21 12.24
C LEU A 47 -9.40 -5.84 11.84
N MET A 48 -9.26 -4.90 12.77
CA MET A 48 -8.65 -3.60 12.50
C MET A 48 -7.19 -3.72 12.04
N GLN A 49 -6.43 -4.66 12.61
CA GLN A 49 -5.05 -4.93 12.18
C GLN A 49 -5.03 -5.48 10.77
N GLU A 50 -5.86 -6.49 10.46
CA GLU A 50 -5.95 -7.07 9.12
C GLU A 50 -6.30 -6.01 8.07
N VAL A 51 -7.28 -5.15 8.36
CA VAL A 51 -7.66 -4.04 7.50
C VAL A 51 -6.53 -3.01 7.37
N TRP A 52 -5.78 -2.76 8.44
CA TRP A 52 -4.65 -1.84 8.41
C TRP A 52 -3.52 -2.38 7.52
N GLU A 53 -3.18 -3.66 7.65
CA GLU A 53 -2.17 -4.33 6.83
C GLU A 53 -2.60 -4.38 5.36
N ALA A 54 -3.88 -4.66 5.08
CA ALA A 54 -4.42 -4.57 3.73
C ALA A 54 -4.34 -3.15 3.16
N LYS A 55 -4.61 -2.13 3.97
CA LYS A 55 -4.50 -0.72 3.57
C LYS A 55 -3.06 -0.31 3.28
N THR A 56 -2.10 -0.73 4.10
CA THR A 56 -0.68 -0.39 3.86
C THR A 56 -0.10 -1.14 2.68
N GLN A 57 -0.57 -2.35 2.41
CA GLN A 57 -0.29 -3.06 1.16
C GLN A 57 -0.97 -2.42 -0.06
N ALA A 58 -2.10 -1.72 0.13
CA ALA A 58 -2.87 -1.06 -0.92
C ALA A 58 -2.52 0.42 -1.15
N MET A 59 -1.67 1.04 -0.32
CA MET A 59 -1.16 2.38 -0.62
C MET A 59 -0.04 2.26 -1.63
N PRO A 60 -0.23 2.69 -2.89
CA PRO A 60 0.85 2.64 -3.84
C PRO A 60 1.95 3.59 -3.37
N THR A 61 3.08 3.02 -3.03
CA THR A 61 4.28 3.80 -2.77
C THR A 61 4.91 4.06 -4.12
N TRP A 62 4.97 5.33 -4.52
CA TRP A 62 5.78 5.74 -5.64
C TRP A 62 7.25 5.50 -5.30
N ILE A 63 7.87 4.60 -6.04
CA ILE A 63 9.26 4.21 -5.91
C ILE A 63 10.04 5.06 -6.91
N SER A 64 11.10 5.75 -6.48
CA SER A 64 11.94 6.46 -7.44
C SER A 64 12.71 5.47 -8.29
N VAL A 65 12.79 5.71 -9.59
CA VAL A 65 13.64 4.90 -10.50
C VAL A 65 15.10 4.91 -10.06
N LYS A 66 15.55 5.95 -9.32
CA LYS A 66 16.90 6.02 -8.76
C LYS A 66 17.11 5.12 -7.54
N ASP A 67 16.04 4.84 -6.80
CA ASP A 67 16.09 4.00 -5.60
C ASP A 67 15.94 2.52 -5.98
N GLU A 68 15.02 2.21 -6.89
CA GLU A 68 14.79 0.86 -7.40
C GLU A 68 14.19 0.94 -8.81
N GLU A 69 14.70 0.15 -9.75
CA GLU A 69 14.17 0.07 -11.11
C GLU A 69 12.90 -0.80 -11.15
N PRO A 70 11.91 -0.45 -11.98
CA PRO A 70 10.69 -1.24 -12.10
C PRO A 70 10.99 -2.66 -12.60
N PRO A 71 10.25 -3.67 -12.13
CA PRO A 71 10.43 -5.05 -12.57
C PRO A 71 10.04 -5.23 -14.05
N ALA A 72 10.93 -5.90 -14.79
CA ALA A 72 10.80 -6.10 -16.24
C ALA A 72 9.63 -7.00 -16.68
N ASP A 73 9.03 -7.77 -15.79
CA ASP A 73 7.94 -8.71 -16.13
C ASP A 73 6.57 -8.21 -15.64
N THR A 74 6.45 -6.93 -15.27
CA THR A 74 5.23 -6.42 -14.64
C THR A 74 4.87 -5.05 -15.15
N MET A 75 3.60 -4.88 -15.53
CA MET A 75 3.06 -3.56 -15.85
C MET A 75 3.05 -2.69 -14.59
N VAL A 76 3.62 -1.49 -14.70
CA VAL A 76 3.68 -0.49 -13.63
C VAL A 76 3.20 0.86 -14.16
N LEU A 77 2.64 1.67 -13.26
CA LEU A 77 2.32 3.07 -13.53
C LEU A 77 3.57 3.92 -13.31
N ILE A 78 3.75 4.95 -14.12
CA ILE A 78 4.95 5.81 -14.11
C ILE A 78 4.55 7.27 -13.94
N CYS A 79 5.45 8.10 -13.39
CA CYS A 79 5.23 9.52 -13.18
C CYS A 79 6.54 10.31 -13.36
N TRP A 80 6.43 11.50 -13.92
CA TRP A 80 7.52 12.49 -13.96
C TRP A 80 7.30 13.54 -12.85
N SER A 81 8.35 13.92 -12.13
CA SER A 81 8.24 14.88 -11.01
C SER A 81 7.73 16.26 -11.41
N GLU A 82 7.72 16.60 -12.71
CA GLU A 82 7.20 17.86 -13.25
C GLU A 82 5.70 17.79 -13.65
N SER A 83 5.05 16.61 -13.56
CA SER A 83 3.64 16.43 -13.92
C SER A 83 3.01 15.32 -13.06
N PRO A 84 2.40 15.66 -11.91
CA PRO A 84 1.77 14.71 -10.99
C PRO A 84 0.38 14.23 -11.45
N ASP A 85 -0.16 14.76 -12.54
CA ASP A 85 -1.39 14.28 -13.17
C ASP A 85 -1.09 13.01 -13.98
N ILE A 86 -1.02 11.87 -13.30
CA ILE A 86 -0.85 10.56 -13.94
C ILE A 86 -2.16 10.16 -14.59
N GLN A 87 -2.12 9.93 -15.91
CA GLN A 87 -3.23 9.36 -16.66
C GLN A 87 -2.91 7.88 -16.94
N PRO A 88 -3.48 6.92 -16.19
CA PRO A 88 -3.10 5.50 -16.26
C PRO A 88 -3.34 4.85 -17.64
N GLU A 89 -4.11 5.49 -18.51
CA GLU A 89 -4.35 5.09 -19.90
C GLU A 89 -3.16 5.43 -20.84
N ILE A 90 -2.26 6.31 -20.42
CA ILE A 90 -1.12 6.80 -21.21
C ILE A 90 0.23 6.76 -20.46
N ASP A 91 0.25 6.70 -19.13
CA ASP A 91 1.45 6.74 -18.29
C ASP A 91 1.75 5.38 -17.64
N TYR A 92 2.11 4.39 -18.47
CA TYR A 92 2.49 3.05 -18.03
C TYR A 92 3.77 2.54 -18.71
N MET A 93 4.39 1.56 -18.08
CA MET A 93 5.48 0.76 -18.65
C MET A 93 4.95 -0.60 -19.10
N THR A 94 5.35 -1.04 -20.30
CA THR A 94 5.11 -2.39 -20.82
C THR A 94 6.40 -2.97 -21.38
N CYS A 95 6.48 -4.30 -21.47
CA CYS A 95 7.59 -5.00 -22.09
C CYS A 95 7.16 -5.71 -23.37
N ASP A 96 8.05 -5.77 -24.35
CA ASP A 96 7.89 -6.59 -25.55
C ASP A 96 8.30 -8.05 -25.28
N GLU A 97 8.22 -8.89 -26.32
CA GLU A 97 8.57 -10.31 -26.27
C GLU A 97 10.05 -10.58 -25.97
N ASP A 98 10.91 -9.55 -26.10
CA ASP A 98 12.36 -9.59 -25.86
C ASP A 98 12.74 -8.95 -24.51
N LEU A 99 11.75 -8.61 -23.65
CA LEU A 99 11.92 -7.93 -22.36
C LEU A 99 12.53 -6.51 -22.46
N ASN A 100 12.41 -5.85 -23.61
CA ASN A 100 12.79 -4.45 -23.72
C ASN A 100 11.69 -3.57 -23.10
N HIS A 101 12.09 -2.67 -22.21
CA HIS A 101 11.18 -1.74 -21.55
C HIS A 101 10.74 -0.63 -22.52
N PHE A 102 9.43 -0.46 -22.68
CA PHE A 102 8.84 0.68 -23.38
C PHE A 102 8.01 1.52 -22.41
N TRP A 103 8.25 2.83 -22.45
CA TRP A 103 7.48 3.82 -21.70
C TRP A 103 6.48 4.43 -22.67
N ALA A 104 5.18 4.40 -22.34
CA ALA A 104 4.11 4.81 -23.24
C ALA A 104 4.14 6.32 -23.63
N ASN A 105 5.05 7.11 -23.05
CA ASN A 105 5.28 8.53 -23.36
C ASN A 105 6.79 8.89 -23.45
N TYR A 106 7.61 7.98 -23.98
CA TYR A 106 9.07 8.13 -24.13
C TYR A 106 9.47 9.14 -25.23
N ASP A 107 9.00 10.38 -25.18
CA ASP A 107 9.42 11.36 -26.19
C ASP A 107 10.72 12.09 -25.81
N ASN A 108 11.09 12.21 -24.52
CA ASN A 108 12.36 12.88 -24.15
C ASN A 108 13.08 12.44 -22.84
N ASP A 109 12.42 11.94 -21.79
CA ASP A 109 13.08 11.63 -20.51
C ASP A 109 12.49 10.38 -19.81
N PRO A 110 13.31 9.54 -19.13
CA PRO A 110 12.81 8.44 -18.31
C PRO A 110 11.95 8.97 -17.14
N PRO A 111 10.95 8.21 -16.66
CA PRO A 111 10.13 8.65 -15.54
C PRO A 111 10.94 8.76 -14.24
N SER A 112 10.45 9.59 -13.34
CA SER A 112 11.12 9.84 -12.05
C SER A 112 10.72 8.81 -10.99
N HIS A 113 9.46 8.34 -11.05
CA HIS A 113 8.90 7.38 -10.12
C HIS A 113 8.01 6.38 -10.83
N TRP A 114 7.85 5.20 -10.24
CA TRP A 114 6.94 4.16 -10.68
C TRP A 114 6.16 3.58 -9.49
N MET A 115 5.05 2.92 -9.77
CA MET A 115 4.29 2.16 -8.78
C MET A 115 3.63 0.95 -9.44
N TYR A 116 3.45 -0.14 -8.70
CA TYR A 116 2.66 -1.27 -9.19
C TYR A 116 1.24 -0.82 -9.56
N PHE A 117 0.70 -1.35 -10.66
CA PHE A 117 -0.73 -1.23 -10.91
C PHE A 117 -1.48 -1.77 -9.69
N HIS A 118 -2.36 -0.96 -9.12
CA HIS A 118 -3.35 -1.49 -8.21
C HIS A 118 -4.13 -2.54 -9.00
N LYS A 119 -4.04 -3.81 -8.59
CA LYS A 119 -5.12 -4.73 -8.89
C LYS A 119 -6.34 -4.04 -8.28
N VAL A 120 -7.16 -3.41 -9.11
CA VAL A 120 -8.50 -2.99 -8.70
C VAL A 120 -9.06 -4.18 -7.92
N PRO A 121 -9.51 -4.00 -6.66
CA PRO A 121 -10.16 -5.10 -5.96
C PRO A 121 -11.24 -5.57 -6.93
N LYS A 122 -11.07 -6.82 -7.41
CA LYS A 122 -11.95 -7.43 -8.39
C LYS A 122 -13.36 -7.15 -7.88
N GLU A 123 -14.13 -6.34 -8.61
CA GLU A 123 -15.50 -6.00 -8.22
C GLU A 123 -16.18 -7.32 -7.84
N SER A 124 -16.44 -7.48 -6.54
CA SER A 124 -17.23 -8.60 -6.07
C SER A 124 -18.62 -8.34 -6.64
N GLY A 125 -19.02 -9.20 -7.56
CA GLY A 125 -20.17 -9.06 -8.44
C GLY A 125 -21.38 -8.39 -7.78
N ALA A 126 -21.73 -7.21 -8.28
CA ALA A 126 -23.13 -6.84 -8.39
C ALA A 126 -23.66 -7.55 -9.63
N GLU A 127 -24.04 -8.82 -9.48
CA GLU A 127 -24.91 -9.48 -10.45
C GLU A 127 -26.32 -8.90 -10.28
N GLN A 128 -26.87 -8.36 -11.37
CA GLN A 128 -28.19 -7.73 -11.45
C GLN A 128 -29.35 -8.71 -11.24
#